data_AF-A0A183PKD8-F1
#
_entry.id   AF-A0A183PKD8-F1
#
_cell.length_a   1.000
_cell.length_b   1.000
_cell.length_c   1.000
_cell.angle_alpha   90.00
_cell.angle_beta   90.00
_cell.angle_gamma   90.00
#
_symmetry.space_group_name_H-M   'P 1'
#
loop_
_entity.id
_entity.type
_entity.pdbx_description
1 polymer ?
#
loop_
_entity_poly.entity_id
_entity_poly.type
_entity_poly.pdbx_seq_one_letter_code
_entity_poly.pdbx_strand_id
1 'polypeptide(L)'
;MSSIFCFNVGEALLDLMRRSHEDSPNVNERILCRHPTQASKRVFVVPGRVEQLLKLYWNYGKLVKPLPTLNESREYAMNELNTLRPDYKRITKPTQYKVSVSDELYQFTQELWLSITPIGEIS
;
A
#
# COMPACT_ATOMS: atom_id res chain seq x y z
N MET A 1 -3.93 9.15 -4.94
CA MET A 1 -3.01 8.10 -4.45
C MET A 1 -3.87 6.93 -4.07
N SER A 2 -3.75 5.81 -4.78
CA SER A 2 -4.56 4.62 -4.56
C SER A 2 -3.73 3.68 -3.67
N SER A 3 -4.19 3.41 -2.45
CA SER A 3 -3.55 2.44 -1.56
C SER A 3 -4.28 1.11 -1.66
N ILE A 4 -3.52 0.05 -1.87
CA ILE A 4 -4.02 -1.26 -2.23
C ILE A 4 -3.38 -2.31 -1.34
N PHE A 5 -4.19 -3.15 -0.72
CA PHE A 5 -3.76 -4.20 0.18
C PHE A 5 -3.71 -5.53 -0.56
N CYS A 6 -2.55 -6.17 -0.54
CA CYS A 6 -2.31 -7.42 -1.24
C CYS A 6 -2.25 -8.59 -0.27
N PHE A 7 -2.91 -9.69 -0.62
CA PHE A 7 -2.95 -10.91 0.20
C PHE A 7 -2.37 -12.12 -0.52
N ASN A 8 -1.91 -13.11 0.26
CA ASN A 8 -1.63 -14.47 -0.21
C ASN A 8 -2.17 -15.49 0.78
N VAL A 9 -2.98 -16.44 0.32
CA VAL A 9 -3.62 -17.48 1.15
C VAL A 9 -4.27 -16.89 2.44
N GLY A 10 -4.96 -15.75 2.31
CA GLY A 10 -5.65 -15.09 3.42
C GLY A 10 -4.77 -14.23 4.34
N GLU A 11 -3.46 -14.22 4.17
CA GLU A 11 -2.55 -13.36 4.93
C GLU A 11 -2.20 -12.08 4.18
N ALA A 12 -2.17 -10.96 4.91
CA ALA A 12 -1.71 -9.67 4.39
C ALA A 12 -0.21 -9.71 4.07
N LEU A 13 0.16 -9.39 2.83
CA LEU A 13 1.53 -9.40 2.33
C LEU A 13 2.22 -8.04 2.42
N LEU A 14 1.59 -7.03 1.82
CA LEU A 14 2.08 -5.66 1.72
C LEU A 14 0.95 -4.70 1.34
N ASP A 15 1.19 -3.43 1.63
CA ASP A 15 0.47 -2.32 1.00
C ASP A 15 1.22 -1.87 -0.25
N LEU A 16 0.48 -1.62 -1.33
CA LEU A 16 0.96 -1.05 -2.58
C LEU A 16 0.33 0.32 -2.78
N MET A 17 1.16 1.36 -2.82
CA MET A 17 0.75 2.70 -3.20
C MET A 17 0.94 2.89 -4.70
N ARG A 18 -0.06 3.50 -5.33
CA ARG A 18 -0.08 3.81 -6.77
C ARG A 18 -0.52 5.25 -7.02
N ARG A 19 -0.21 5.76 -8.21
CA ARG A 19 -0.78 7.00 -8.74
C ARG A 19 -2.30 6.83 -8.88
N SER A 20 -3.04 7.93 -8.80
CA SER A 20 -4.52 7.90 -8.82
C SER A 20 -5.11 7.43 -10.15
N HIS A 21 -4.38 7.57 -11.25
CA HIS A 21 -4.82 7.17 -12.59
C HIS A 21 -4.31 5.78 -12.98
N GLU A 22 -3.49 5.14 -12.14
CA GLU A 22 -3.10 3.75 -12.38
C GLU A 22 -4.26 2.81 -12.04
N ASP A 23 -4.49 1.82 -12.91
CA ASP A 23 -5.45 0.77 -12.65
C ASP A 23 -5.08 -0.06 -11.41
N SER A 24 -6.10 -0.55 -10.72
CA SER A 24 -5.91 -1.50 -9.62
C SER A 24 -5.25 -2.78 -10.16
N PRO A 25 -4.31 -3.39 -9.40
CA PRO A 25 -3.72 -4.65 -9.81
C PRO A 25 -4.78 -5.75 -9.77
N ASN A 26 -4.68 -6.69 -10.71
CA ASN A 26 -5.58 -7.82 -10.76
C ASN A 26 -5.11 -8.95 -9.83
N VAL A 27 -6.08 -9.71 -9.34
CA VAL A 27 -5.83 -10.96 -8.62
C VAL A 27 -5.19 -11.97 -9.57
N ASN A 28 -4.26 -12.78 -9.07
CA ASN A 28 -3.51 -13.79 -9.83
C ASN A 28 -2.61 -13.24 -10.95
N GLU A 29 -2.45 -11.92 -11.05
CA GLU A 29 -1.51 -11.29 -11.98
C GLU A 29 -0.25 -10.82 -11.27
N ARG A 30 0.88 -10.95 -11.96
CA ARG A 30 2.19 -10.59 -11.42
C ARG A 30 2.36 -9.07 -11.41
N ILE A 31 2.71 -8.51 -10.26
CA ILE A 31 2.95 -7.06 -10.08
C ILE A 31 4.35 -6.80 -9.53
N LEU A 32 5.00 -5.75 -10.03
CA LEU A 32 6.29 -5.28 -9.51
C LEU A 32 6.06 -4.32 -8.33
N CYS A 33 6.54 -4.71 -7.16
CA CYS A 33 6.50 -3.90 -5.95
C CYS A 33 7.91 -3.39 -5.63
N ARG A 34 8.07 -2.08 -5.50
CA ARG A 34 9.36 -1.45 -5.18
C ARG A 34 9.35 -0.83 -3.79
N HIS A 35 10.49 -0.85 -3.12
CA HIS A 35 10.70 -0.01 -1.95
C HIS A 35 10.77 1.47 -2.38
N PRO A 36 10.16 2.41 -1.64
CA PRO A 36 10.11 3.83 -2.03
C PRO A 36 11.46 4.55 -2.21
N THR A 37 12.56 3.99 -1.71
CA THR A 37 13.87 4.69 -1.58
C THR A 37 15.06 3.77 -1.83
N GLN A 38 14.97 2.49 -1.45
CA GLN A 38 16.04 1.51 -1.65
C GLN A 38 15.88 0.83 -3.01
N ALA A 39 16.56 1.32 -4.04
CA ALA A 39 16.44 0.85 -5.42
C ALA A 39 16.67 -0.66 -5.61
N SER A 40 17.56 -1.25 -4.80
CA SER A 40 17.85 -2.70 -4.80
C SER A 40 16.72 -3.55 -4.22
N LYS A 41 15.81 -2.96 -3.42
CA LYS A 41 14.68 -3.67 -2.79
C LYS A 41 13.46 -3.59 -3.69
N ARG A 42 13.31 -4.62 -4.52
CA ARG A 42 12.16 -4.81 -5.42
C ARG A 42 11.80 -6.28 -5.50
N VAL A 43 10.52 -6.57 -5.63
CA VAL A 43 10.00 -7.95 -5.63
C VAL A 43 8.78 -8.04 -6.54
N PHE A 44 8.63 -9.19 -7.19
CA PHE A 44 7.38 -9.52 -7.86
C PHE A 44 6.44 -10.22 -6.89
N VAL A 45 5.18 -9.80 -6.88
CA VAL A 45 4.11 -10.41 -6.07
C VAL A 45 3.02 -10.90 -7.02
N VAL A 46 2.40 -12.03 -6.66
CA VAL A 46 1.17 -12.52 -7.28
C VAL A 46 0.12 -12.55 -6.17
N PRO A 47 -0.80 -11.57 -6.10
CA PRO A 47 -1.77 -11.49 -5.01
C PRO A 47 -2.93 -12.46 -5.25
N GLY A 48 -3.31 -13.20 -4.21
CA GLY A 48 -4.54 -14.02 -4.20
C GLY A 48 -5.81 -13.21 -3.90
N ARG A 49 -5.66 -12.02 -3.33
CA ARG A 49 -6.72 -11.00 -3.18
C ARG A 49 -6.09 -9.62 -3.18
N VAL A 50 -6.84 -8.66 -3.71
CA VAL A 50 -6.49 -7.24 -3.77
C VAL A 50 -7.65 -6.46 -3.16
N GLU A 51 -7.37 -5.54 -2.23
CA GLU A 51 -8.37 -4.64 -1.64
C GLU A 51 -7.97 -3.17 -1.75
N GLN A 52 -8.91 -2.34 -2.20
CA GLN A 52 -8.74 -0.90 -2.17
C GLN A 52 -8.99 -0.38 -0.74
N LEU A 53 -7.95 0.22 -0.15
CA LEU A 53 -7.99 0.70 1.24
C LEU A 53 -8.74 2.02 1.38
N LEU A 54 -8.50 2.97 0.47
CA LEU A 54 -9.14 4.28 0.51
C LEU A 54 -10.52 4.23 -0.16
N LYS A 55 -11.57 4.39 0.65
CA LYS A 55 -12.97 4.37 0.23
C LYS A 55 -13.55 5.79 0.23
N LEU A 56 -14.25 6.18 -0.83
CA LEU A 56 -14.90 7.50 -0.93
C LEU A 56 -16.11 7.58 0.02
N TYR A 57 -16.03 8.41 1.06
CA TYR A 57 -17.15 8.71 1.98
C TYR A 57 -17.77 10.08 1.71
N TRP A 58 -16.96 11.07 1.33
CA TRP A 58 -17.41 12.43 1.05
C TRP A 58 -17.15 12.78 -0.41
N ASN A 59 -18.18 13.27 -1.10
CA ASN A 59 -18.09 13.74 -2.47
C ASN A 59 -18.82 15.07 -2.61
N TYR A 60 -18.12 16.13 -3.04
CA TYR A 60 -18.68 17.48 -3.21
C TYR A 60 -19.55 17.98 -2.05
N GLY A 61 -19.03 17.87 -0.82
CA GLY A 61 -19.76 18.36 0.35
C GLY A 61 -20.94 17.47 0.78
N LYS A 62 -21.05 16.25 0.26
CA LYS A 62 -22.09 15.29 0.65
C LYS A 62 -21.49 13.96 1.09
N LEU A 63 -22.08 13.39 2.14
CA LEU A 63 -21.82 12.01 2.54
C LEU A 63 -22.45 11.06 1.49
N VAL A 64 -21.62 10.25 0.84
CA VAL A 64 -22.04 9.30 -0.22
C VAL A 64 -22.08 7.84 0.24
N LYS A 65 -21.64 7.56 1.47
CA LYS A 65 -21.70 6.23 2.10
C LYS A 65 -22.15 6.36 3.55
N PRO A 66 -22.97 5.43 4.08
CA PRO A 66 -23.31 5.43 5.49
C PRO A 66 -22.04 5.26 6.33
N LEU A 67 -21.96 5.97 7.45
CA LEU A 67 -20.87 5.78 8.40
C LEU A 67 -21.05 4.44 9.12
N PRO A 68 -19.98 3.66 9.30
CA PRO A 68 -20.07 2.42 10.07
C PRO A 68 -20.40 2.74 11.52
N THR A 69 -21.19 1.87 12.13
CA THR A 69 -21.43 1.87 13.57
C THR A 69 -20.16 1.50 14.33
N LEU A 70 -20.16 1.74 15.64
CA LEU A 70 -19.04 1.34 16.50
C LEU A 70 -18.82 -0.19 16.49
N ASN A 71 -19.91 -0.96 16.45
CA ASN A 71 -19.84 -2.42 16.44
C ASN A 71 -19.25 -2.95 15.13
N GLU A 72 -19.68 -2.42 13.98
CA GLU A 72 -19.12 -2.77 12.67
C GLU A 72 -17.64 -2.37 12.58
N SER A 73 -17.28 -1.20 13.10
CA SER A 73 -15.88 -0.74 13.12
C SER A 73 -15.00 -1.65 14.00
N ARG A 74 -15.50 -2.08 15.16
CA ARG A 74 -14.81 -3.02 16.05
C ARG A 74 -14.61 -4.38 15.38
N GLU A 75 -15.67 -4.92 14.78
CA GLU A 75 -15.62 -6.22 14.10
C GLU A 75 -14.66 -6.18 12.91
N TYR A 76 -14.71 -5.12 12.09
CA TYR A 76 -13.77 -4.90 11.00
C TYR A 76 -12.32 -4.89 11.50
N ALA A 77 -12.01 -4.10 12.55
CA ALA A 77 -10.65 -4.04 13.09
C ALA A 77 -10.16 -5.40 13.61
N MET A 78 -11.02 -6.16 14.31
CA MET A 78 -10.67 -7.50 14.79
C MET A 78 -10.42 -8.47 13.63
N ASN A 79 -11.25 -8.42 12.58
CA ASN A 79 -11.10 -9.24 11.39
C ASN A 79 -9.80 -8.92 10.65
N GLU A 80 -9.48 -7.65 10.44
CA GLU A 80 -8.22 -7.24 9.78
C GLU A 80 -6.99 -7.68 10.57
N LEU A 81 -7.00 -7.56 11.91
CA LEU A 81 -5.91 -8.05 12.77
C LEU A 81 -5.70 -9.58 12.65
N ASN A 82 -6.78 -10.33 12.37
CA ASN A 82 -6.69 -11.77 12.14
C ASN A 82 -6.01 -12.11 10.81
N THR A 83 -6.08 -11.23 9.81
CA THR A 83 -5.38 -11.41 8.52
C THR A 83 -3.87 -11.13 8.60
N LEU A 84 -3.41 -10.41 9.62
CA LEU A 84 -2.00 -10.12 9.80
C LEU A 84 -1.23 -11.37 10.24
N ARG A 85 -0.07 -11.58 9.62
CA ARG A 85 0.88 -12.62 10.01
C ARG A 85 1.29 -12.44 11.48
N PRO A 86 1.48 -13.53 12.25
CA PRO A 86 1.79 -13.45 13.68
C PRO A 86 3.04 -12.62 14.02
N ASP A 87 4.03 -12.58 13.12
CA ASP A 87 5.29 -11.86 13.33
C ASP A 87 5.13 -10.33 13.33
N TYR A 88 4.09 -9.81 12.66
CA TYR A 88 3.67 -8.40 12.73
C TYR A 88 2.99 -8.06 14.06
N LYS A 89 2.41 -9.05 14.76
CA LYS A 89 1.65 -8.87 16.01
C LYS A 89 2.48 -9.03 17.28
N ARG A 90 3.79 -9.28 17.16
CA ARG A 90 4.66 -9.48 18.33
C ARG A 90 4.77 -8.21 19.16
N ILE A 91 4.63 -8.36 20.48
CA ILE A 91 4.83 -7.26 21.45
C ILE A 91 6.29 -6.79 21.43
N THR A 92 7.23 -7.72 21.31
CA THR A 92 8.67 -7.43 21.27
C THR A 92 9.21 -7.63 19.85
N LYS A 93 9.91 -6.60 19.34
CA LYS A 93 10.59 -6.61 18.03
C LYS A 93 9.70 -7.14 16.88
N PRO A 94 8.53 -6.51 16.62
CA PRO A 94 7.67 -6.91 15.50
C PRO A 94 8.42 -6.77 14.17
N THR A 95 8.07 -7.61 13.20
CA THR A 95 8.57 -7.45 11.83
C THR A 95 8.03 -6.15 11.24
N GLN A 96 8.84 -5.42 10.46
CA GLN A 96 8.35 -4.23 9.76
C GLN A 96 7.34 -4.62 8.68
N TYR A 97 6.14 -4.04 8.73
CA TYR A 97 5.14 -4.23 7.68
C TYR A 97 5.61 -3.60 6.36
N LYS A 98 5.35 -4.27 5.24
CA LYS A 98 5.88 -3.88 3.94
C LYS A 98 4.93 -2.88 3.29
N VAL A 99 5.44 -1.68 2.99
CA VAL A 99 4.76 -0.70 2.15
C VAL A 99 5.62 -0.50 0.90
N SER A 100 5.04 -0.79 -0.26
CA SER A 100 5.67 -0.70 -1.56
C SER A 100 4.99 0.35 -2.44
N VAL A 101 5.68 0.76 -3.49
CA VAL A 101 5.15 1.65 -4.53
C VAL A 101 5.13 0.93 -5.87
N SER A 102 4.19 1.32 -6.75
CA SER A 102 4.19 0.91 -8.15
C SER A 102 5.45 1.38 -8.87
N ASP A 103 5.75 0.78 -10.02
CA ASP A 103 6.88 1.21 -10.85
C ASP A 103 6.71 2.68 -11.28
N GLU A 104 5.50 3.07 -11.72
CA GLU A 104 5.22 4.44 -12.13
C GLU A 104 5.39 5.45 -10.98
N LEU A 105 4.83 5.16 -9.80
CA LEU A 105 4.98 6.04 -8.63
C LEU A 105 6.44 6.13 -8.17
N TYR A 106 7.19 5.02 -8.25
CA TYR A 106 8.61 5.02 -7.96
C TYR A 106 9.38 5.96 -8.89
N GLN A 107 9.20 5.82 -10.21
CA GLN A 107 9.91 6.66 -11.19
C GLN A 107 9.57 8.14 -10.99
N PHE A 108 8.30 8.47 -10.85
CA PHE A 108 7.85 9.84 -10.55
C PHE A 108 8.54 10.42 -9.31
N THR A 109 8.66 9.62 -8.24
CA THR A 109 9.31 10.08 -7.00
C THR A 109 10.82 10.26 -7.18
N GLN A 110 11.48 9.37 -7.93
CA GLN A 110 12.91 9.49 -8.22
C GLN A 110 13.21 10.71 -9.11
N GLU A 111 12.41 10.94 -10.14
CA GLU A 111 12.53 12.12 -11.00
C GLU A 111 12.37 13.42 -10.21
N LEU A 112 11.34 13.49 -9.35
CA LEU A 112 11.16 14.62 -8.43
C LEU A 112 12.37 14.82 -7.54
N TRP A 113 12.89 13.74 -6.95
CA TRP A 113 14.03 13.82 -6.04
C TRP A 113 15.28 14.33 -6.74
N LEU A 114 15.57 13.85 -7.95
CA LEU A 114 16.68 14.34 -8.76
C LEU A 114 16.50 15.82 -9.14
N SER A 115 15.28 16.24 -9.46
CA SER A 115 14.99 17.64 -9.84
C SER A 115 15.25 18.65 -8.71
N ILE A 116 15.16 18.22 -7.45
CA ILE A 116 15.36 19.08 -6.27
C ILE A 116 16.74 18.89 -5.62
N THR A 117 17.51 17.88 -6.03
CA THR A 117 18.81 17.60 -5.43
C THR A 117 19.85 18.60 -5.95
N PRO A 118 20.54 19.36 -5.08
CA PRO A 118 21.57 20.29 -5.51
C PRO A 118 22.68 19.59 -6.28
N ILE A 119 23.11 20.21 -7.37
CA ILE A 119 24.27 19.74 -8.15
C ILE A 119 25.53 20.26 -7.45
N GLY A 120 26.39 19.35 -7.02
CA GLY A 120 27.71 19.72 -6.51
C GLY A 120 28.64 20.07 -7.67
N GLU A 121 29.30 21.21 -7.59
CA GLU A 121 30.44 21.55 -8.46
C GLU A 121 31.73 21.10 -7.77
N ILE A 122 32.61 20.44 -8.53
CA ILE A 122 33.95 20.05 -8.07
C ILE A 122 34.92 21.09 -8.63
N SER A 123 35.64 21.80 -7.75
CA SER A 123 36.72 22.74 -8.12
C SER A 123 38.08 22.09 -8.02
#